data_AF-A0A1C6MYF8-F1
#
_entry.id   AF-A0A1C6MYF8-F1
#
_cell.length_a   1.000
_cell.length_b   1.000
_cell.length_c   1.000
_cell.angle_alpha   90.00
_cell.angle_beta   90.00
_cell.angle_gamma   90.00
#
_symmetry.space_group_name_H-M   'P 1'
#
loop_
_entity.id
_entity.type
_entity.pdbx_description
1 polymer ?
#
loop_
_entity_poly.entity_id
_entity_poly.type
_entity_poly.pdbx_seq_one_letter_code
_entity_poly.pdbx_strand_id
1 'polypeptide(L)' 'MSKIGHETGPQGELVCPACKQPLTTTVKRRHKTCGIFVPVWATEPCRNPECPEYLEAPERTEHLGH' A
#
# COMPACT_ATOMS: atom_id res chain seq x y z
N MET A 1 -0.35 32.03 6.04
CA MET A 1 0.78 31.10 5.87
C MET A 1 0.20 29.71 5.60
N SER A 2 0.03 29.35 4.33
CA SER A 2 -0.55 28.06 3.95
C SER A 2 0.48 26.96 4.22
N LYS A 3 0.19 26.11 5.22
CA LYS A 3 1.00 24.96 5.56
C LYS A 3 0.73 23.90 4.50
N ILE A 4 1.54 23.88 3.45
CA ILE A 4 1.51 22.80 2.46
C ILE A 4 1.96 21.55 3.22
N GLY A 5 1.00 20.67 3.54
CA GLY A 5 1.31 19.38 4.13
C GLY A 5 2.16 18.60 3.15
N HIS A 6 3.35 18.17 3.57
CA HIS A 6 4.20 17.36 2.70
C HIS A 6 3.59 15.95 2.66
N GLU A 7 2.98 15.61 1.52
CA GLU A 7 2.51 14.27 1.24
C GLU A 7 3.71 13.32 1.22
N THR A 8 3.87 12.56 2.30
CA THR A 8 4.91 11.54 2.39
C THR A 8 4.31 10.25 1.85
N GLY A 9 4.01 10.21 0.55
CA GLY A 9 3.56 9.02 -0.17
C GLY A 9 4.68 8.43 -1.03
N PRO A 10 4.51 7.22 -1.61
CA PRO A 10 5.38 6.76 -2.67
C PRO A 10 5.36 7.77 -3.83
N GLN A 11 6.53 8.07 -4.42
CA GLN A 11 6.73 9.12 -5.43
C GLN A 11 6.14 8.77 -6.82
N GLY A 12 5.15 7.89 -6.90
CA GLY A 12 4.52 7.47 -8.14
C GLY A 12 3.24 6.65 -7.91
N GLU A 13 2.27 6.83 -8.82
CA GLU A 13 1.04 6.04 -8.88
C GLU A 13 1.38 4.61 -9.32
N LEU A 14 1.09 3.62 -8.49
CA LEU A 14 1.22 2.22 -8.88
C LEU A 14 -0.04 1.80 -9.64
N VAL A 15 0.12 1.17 -10.81
CA VAL A 15 -1.01 0.72 -11.63
C VAL A 15 -0.98 -0.79 -11.81
N CYS A 16 -2.16 -1.40 -11.92
CA CYS A 16 -2.29 -2.82 -12.23
C CYS A 16 -1.74 -3.10 -13.65
N PRO A 17 -0.85 -4.09 -13.84
CA PRO A 17 -0.33 -4.40 -15.17
C PRO A 17 -1.41 -4.91 -16.14
N ALA A 18 -2.48 -5.53 -15.63
CA ALA A 18 -3.56 -6.12 -16.42
C ALA A 18 -4.64 -5.09 -16.83
N CYS A 19 -5.31 -4.46 -15.88
CA CYS A 19 -6.42 -3.53 -16.15
C CYS A 19 -6.02 -2.04 -16.17
N LYS A 20 -4.74 -1.73 -15.88
CA LYS A 20 -4.18 -0.36 -15.83
C LYS A 20 -4.85 0.58 -14.81
N GLN A 21 -5.68 0.06 -13.92
CA GLN A 21 -6.30 0.83 -12.85
C GLN A 21 -5.28 1.18 -11.76
N PRO A 22 -5.41 2.35 -11.11
CA PRO A 22 -4.56 2.74 -10.00
C PRO A 22 -4.75 1.79 -8.82
N LEU A 23 -3.63 1.42 -8.19
CA LEU A 23 -3.59 0.57 -7.03
C LEU A 23 -3.42 1.42 -5.78
N THR A 24 -4.23 1.14 -4.77
CA THR A 24 -4.14 1.82 -3.49
C THR A 24 -2.88 1.36 -2.74
N THR A 25 -1.98 2.29 -2.43
CA THR A 25 -0.86 2.05 -1.53
C THR A 25 -1.22 2.42 -0.11
N THR A 26 -0.98 1.52 0.85
CA THR A 26 -1.26 1.75 2.26
C THR A 26 0.00 1.51 3.11
N VAL A 27 0.10 2.22 4.24
CA VAL A 27 1.16 1.96 5.23
C VAL A 27 0.80 0.66 5.95
N LYS A 28 1.52 -0.43 5.68
CA LYS A 28 1.30 -1.70 6.42
C LYS A 28 1.93 -1.69 7.79
N ARG A 29 3.12 -1.09 7.90
CA ARG A 29 3.87 -1.03 9.17
C ARG A 29 4.80 0.17 9.16
N ARG A 30 5.26 0.54 10.35
CA ARG A 30 6.39 1.45 10.52
C ARG A 30 7.53 0.71 11.24
N HIS A 31 8.74 0.81 10.71
CA HIS A 31 9.93 0.34 11.41
C HIS A 31 10.66 1.54 12.01
N LYS A 32 11.21 1.37 13.22
CA LYS A 32 11.96 2.42 13.89
C LYS A 32 13.44 2.26 13.56
N THR A 33 14.01 3.24 12.88
CA THR A 33 15.43 3.27 12.49
C THR A 33 16.04 4.57 12.97
N CYS A 34 17.13 4.52 13.73
CA CYS A 34 17.83 5.71 14.25
C CYS A 34 16.90 6.73 14.97
N GLY A 35 15.90 6.24 15.71
CA GLY A 35 14.93 7.11 16.40
C GLY A 35 13.78 7.64 15.54
N ILE A 36 13.81 7.43 14.22
CA ILE A 36 12.79 7.87 13.27
C ILE A 36 11.88 6.69 12.88
N PHE A 37 10.58 6.96 12.69
CA PHE A 37 9.62 5.96 12.21
C PHE A 37 9.52 6.01 10.69
N VAL A 38 10.08 4.99 10.02
CA VAL A 38 10.05 4.86 8.56
C VAL A 38 8.79 4.09 8.14
N PRO A 39 7.92 4.65 7.28
CA PRO A 39 6.76 3.93 6.76
C PRO A 39 7.18 2.87 5.76
N VAL A 40 6.65 1.66 5.95
CA VAL A 40 6.71 0.58 4.97
C VAL A 40 5.38 0.56 4.24
N TRP A 41 5.43 0.92 2.96
CA TRP A 41 4.28 0.92 2.06
C TRP A 41 4.09 -0.45 1.47
N ALA A 42 2.84 -0.83 1.26
CA ALA A 42 2.51 -1.94 0.40
C ALA A 42 1.33 -1.59 -0.49
N THR A 43 1.37 -2.15 -1.68
CA THR A 43 0.29 -2.09 -2.65
C THR A 43 -0.77 -3.09 -2.27
N GLU A 44 -2.02 -2.64 -2.23
CA GLU A 44 -3.14 -3.57 -2.16
C GLU A 44 -3.32 -4.29 -3.50
N PRO A 45 -3.81 -5.54 -3.48
CA PRO A 45 -4.14 -6.27 -4.70
C PRO A 45 -5.17 -5.51 -5.54
N CYS A 46 -5.22 -5.80 -6.85
CA CYS A 46 -6.22 -5.21 -7.71
C CYS A 46 -7.62 -5.58 -7.22
N ARG A 47 -8.42 -4.58 -6.85
CA ARG A 47 -9.80 -4.78 -6.37
C ARG A 47 -10.86 -4.62 -7.47
N ASN A 48 -10.45 -4.53 -8.73
CA ASN A 48 -11.38 -4.42 -9.84
C ASN A 48 -11.95 -5.80 -10.18
N PRO A 49 -13.25 -6.09 -9.94
CA PRO A 49 -13.85 -7.40 -10.21
C PRO A 49 -13.88 -7.74 -11.70
N GLU A 50 -13.75 -6.74 -12.58
CA GLU A 50 -13.65 -6.93 -14.03
C GLU A 50 -12.20 -7.20 -14.49
N CYS A 51 -11.23 -7.24 -13.57
CA CYS A 51 -9.85 -7.52 -13.90
C CYS A 51 -9.65 -9.03 -14.13
N PRO A 52 -9.03 -9.45 -15.23
CA PRO A 52 -8.73 -10.86 -15.47
C PRO A 52 -7.76 -11.46 -14.43
N GLU A 53 -7.01 -10.61 -13.72
CA GLU A 53 -6.08 -10.96 -12.65
C GLU A 53 -6.60 -10.50 -11.27
N TYR A 54 -7.91 -10.38 -11.09
CA TYR A 54 -8.48 -10.13 -9.77
C TYR A 54 -8.15 -11.30 -8.85
N LEU A 55 -7.09 -11.13 -8.06
CA LEU A 55 -6.72 -12.07 -7.00
C LEU A 55 -7.48 -11.65 -5.75
N GLU A 56 -8.48 -12.44 -5.36
CA GLU A 56 -8.99 -12.44 -3.98
C GLU A 56 -7.80 -12.77 -3.09
N ALA A 57 -7.17 -11.76 -2.50
CA ALA A 57 -6.02 -12.01 -1.65
C ALA A 57 -6.45 -12.94 -0.51
N PRO A 58 -5.68 -14.01 -0.22
CA PRO A 58 -5.92 -14.77 0.99
C PRO A 58 -5.76 -13.80 2.16
N GLU A 59 -6.78 -13.75 3.00
CA GLU A 59 -6.72 -13.13 4.31
C GLU A 59 -5.37 -13.47 4.96
N ARG A 60 -4.55 -12.45 5.22
CA ARG A 60 -3.27 -12.60 5.90
C ARG A 60 -3.57 -12.99 7.35
N THR A 61 -3.81 -14.27 7.58
CA THR A 61 -3.78 -14.91 8.89
C THR A 61 -2.32 -14.99 9.35
N GLU A 62 -1.73 -13.89 9.82
CA GLU A 62 -0.38 -13.95 10.40
C GLU A 62 -0.24 -12.86 11.49
N HIS A 63 -1.05 -12.95 12.54
CA HIS A 63 -0.64 -12.51 13.89
C HIS A 63 -1.43 -13.27 14.96
N LEU A 64 -1.45 -14.60 14.84
CA LEU A 64 -1.62 -15.48 15.99
C LEU A 64 -0.20 -15.93 16.37
N GLY A 65 0.33 -15.43 17.49
CA GLY A 65 1.65 -15.83 17.96
C GLY A 65 2.19 -15.00 19.13
N HIS A 66 1.74 -15.40 20.34
CA HIS A 66 2.29 -15.21 21.70
C HIS A 66 2.63 -13.82 22.22
#